data_AF-A0A836UEL2-F1
#
_entry.id   AF-A0A836UEL2-F1
#
_cell.length_a   1.000
_cell.length_b   1.000
_cell.length_c   1.000
_cell.angle_alpha   90.00
_cell.angle_beta   90.00
_cell.angle_gamma   90.00
#
_symmetry.space_group_name_H-M   'P 1'
#
loop_
_entity.id
_entity.type
_entity.pdbx_description
1 polymer ?
#
loop_
_entity_poly.entity_id
_entity_poly.type
_entity_poly.pdbx_seq_one_letter_code
_entity_poly.pdbx_strand_id
1 'polypeptide(L)'
;MSVCQRPVIDFDCWASRRPRTPQPPRRQRHRSRPHRRRPGSAGVAIVASLAAIVIALAPPTEAQVLIQEVLYDGPGSDGDDAFTELVGPAGMTMEDWSLVGINGSKGTVYRTVDLSGAVIPSDGVLVIATSSANDSLAAVRDFIGSVDWQNGPDAVRLL
;
A
#
# COMPACT_ATOMS: atom_id res chain seq x y z
N MET A 1 12.95 -25.50 -52.95
CA MET A 1 12.88 -25.34 -51.49
C MET A 1 14.26 -25.62 -50.93
N SER A 2 15.02 -24.58 -50.62
CA SER A 2 16.29 -24.69 -49.92
C SER A 2 16.27 -23.60 -48.86
N VAL A 3 16.22 -24.04 -47.60
CA VAL A 3 15.94 -23.23 -46.43
C VAL A 3 17.24 -22.53 -46.04
N CYS A 4 17.29 -21.21 -46.16
CA CYS A 4 18.32 -20.39 -45.50
C CYS A 4 17.99 -20.35 -44.00
N GLN A 5 18.63 -21.21 -43.22
CA GLN A 5 18.68 -21.07 -41.77
C GLN A 5 19.77 -20.03 -41.42
N ARG A 6 19.40 -19.03 -40.61
CA ARG A 6 20.28 -18.02 -40.02
C ARG A 6 21.05 -18.68 -38.85
N PRO A 7 22.22 -18.17 -38.42
CA PRO A 7 22.28 -16.90 -37.68
C PRO A 7 23.54 -16.07 -38.00
N VAL A 8 23.62 -14.89 -37.38
CA VAL A 8 24.68 -13.87 -37.45
C VAL A 8 24.37 -12.72 -38.40
N ILE A 9 24.38 -11.55 -37.79
CA ILE A 9 24.07 -10.23 -38.33
C ILE A 9 25.33 -9.77 -39.04
N ASP A 10 25.31 -9.71 -40.37
CA ASP A 10 26.36 -9.07 -41.15
C ASP A 10 25.88 -7.67 -41.57
N PHE A 11 26.52 -6.66 -41.00
CA PHE A 11 26.22 -5.24 -41.20
C PHE A 11 26.97 -4.63 -42.41
N ASP A 12 27.74 -5.42 -43.16
CA ASP A 12 28.62 -4.93 -44.24
C ASP A 12 28.07 -5.08 -45.67
N CYS A 13 26.75 -5.14 -45.84
CA CYS A 13 26.10 -4.94 -47.15
C CYS A 13 25.44 -3.56 -47.27
N TRP A 14 26.05 -2.56 -46.64
CA TRP A 14 25.73 -1.14 -46.84
C TRP A 14 26.64 -0.58 -47.94
N ALA A 15 26.00 0.11 -48.90
CA ALA A 15 26.59 1.10 -49.82
C ALA A 15 27.17 0.57 -51.15
N SER A 16 26.36 0.56 -52.22
CA SER A 16 26.86 0.90 -53.58
C SER A 16 25.82 0.94 -54.72
N ARG A 17 24.50 1.03 -54.49
CA ARG A 17 23.54 1.14 -55.63
C ARG A 17 22.42 2.16 -55.38
N ARG A 18 22.70 3.44 -55.63
CA ARG A 18 21.68 4.50 -55.78
C ARG A 18 21.57 4.93 -57.25
N PRO A 19 20.40 4.81 -57.89
CA PRO A 19 20.07 5.59 -59.08
C PRO A 19 19.56 6.98 -58.68
N ARG A 20 20.08 8.03 -59.34
CA ARG A 20 19.68 9.44 -59.15
C ARG A 20 18.36 9.69 -59.89
N THR A 21 17.34 10.21 -59.20
CA THR A 21 16.09 10.68 -59.81
C THR A 21 16.24 12.11 -60.36
N PRO A 22 15.72 12.43 -61.56
CA PRO A 22 15.69 13.79 -62.08
C PRO A 22 14.68 14.68 -61.32
N GLN A 23 15.05 15.94 -61.11
CA GLN A 23 14.30 16.92 -60.34
C GLN A 23 13.35 17.74 -61.26
N PRO A 24 12.09 17.99 -60.88
CA PRO A 24 11.15 18.78 -61.68
C PRO A 24 11.42 20.30 -61.59
N PRO A 25 10.99 21.09 -62.60
CA PRO A 25 11.31 22.51 -62.69
C PRO A 25 10.60 23.39 -61.65
N ARG A 26 11.37 24.39 -61.20
CA ARG A 26 11.09 25.32 -60.10
C ARG A 26 10.05 26.38 -60.54
N ARG A 27 8.83 26.34 -60.00
CA ARG A 27 7.80 27.35 -60.26
C ARG A 27 8.09 28.65 -59.48
N GLN A 28 8.20 29.75 -60.21
CA GLN A 28 8.50 31.08 -59.65
C GLN A 28 7.32 31.66 -58.85
N ARG A 29 7.65 32.26 -57.70
CA ARG A 29 6.73 33.01 -56.84
C ARG A 29 6.45 34.39 -57.44
N HIS A 30 5.20 34.85 -57.41
CA HIS A 30 4.86 36.26 -57.64
C HIS A 30 3.87 36.79 -56.59
N ARG A 31 4.43 37.65 -55.73
CA ARG A 31 3.91 38.90 -55.15
C ARG A 31 2.67 38.87 -54.23
N SER A 32 2.60 39.95 -53.47
CA SER A 32 2.12 40.07 -52.09
C SER A 32 1.11 41.21 -51.92
N ARG A 33 0.37 41.17 -50.78
CA ARG A 33 -0.43 42.21 -50.07
C ARG A 33 -1.95 42.20 -50.34
N PRO A 34 -2.83 42.73 -49.44
CA PRO A 34 -2.59 43.37 -48.14
C PRO A 34 -3.41 42.79 -46.95
N HIS A 35 -3.04 43.27 -45.75
CA HIS A 35 -3.70 43.12 -44.46
C HIS A 35 -5.18 43.54 -44.47
N ARG A 36 -6.05 42.70 -43.90
CA ARG A 36 -7.36 43.12 -43.38
C ARG A 36 -7.40 42.85 -41.88
N ARG A 37 -7.43 43.93 -41.10
CA ARG A 37 -7.74 43.91 -39.66
C ARG A 37 -9.24 44.05 -39.46
N ARG A 38 -9.71 43.52 -38.32
CA ARG A 38 -10.93 43.83 -37.51
C ARG A 38 -11.85 42.62 -37.35
N PRO A 39 -12.67 42.57 -36.28
CA PRO A 39 -12.39 42.90 -34.89
C PRO A 39 -12.79 41.74 -33.95
N GLY A 40 -12.38 41.79 -32.69
CA GLY A 40 -12.61 40.74 -31.71
C GLY A 40 -14.06 40.62 -31.25
N SER A 41 -14.43 39.38 -30.91
CA SER A 41 -15.48 39.09 -29.93
C SER A 41 -14.89 38.10 -28.95
N ALA A 42 -14.27 38.63 -27.92
CA ALA A 42 -14.00 37.91 -26.69
C ALA A 42 -15.35 37.53 -26.08
N GLY A 43 -15.60 36.23 -25.99
CA GLY A 43 -16.80 35.67 -25.40
C GLY A 43 -16.53 34.27 -24.91
N VAL A 44 -15.41 34.06 -24.21
CA VAL A 44 -15.23 32.83 -23.43
C VAL A 44 -16.07 33.01 -22.18
N ALA A 45 -17.34 32.59 -22.26
CA ALA A 45 -18.17 32.41 -21.09
C ALA A 45 -17.65 31.17 -20.33
N ILE A 46 -16.57 31.34 -19.56
CA ILE A 46 -16.19 30.36 -18.55
C ILE A 46 -17.17 30.54 -17.39
N VAL A 47 -18.32 29.88 -17.48
CA VAL A 47 -19.09 29.57 -16.28
C VAL A 47 -18.29 28.46 -15.58
N ALA A 48 -17.24 28.85 -14.86
CA ALA A 48 -16.44 27.92 -14.07
C ALA A 48 -17.33 27.41 -12.95
N SER A 49 -17.80 26.18 -13.11
CA SER A 49 -18.61 25.44 -12.15
C SER A 49 -18.05 25.56 -10.73
N LEU A 50 -18.80 26.21 -9.84
CA LEU A 50 -18.59 26.17 -8.39
C LEU A 50 -18.93 24.78 -7.78
N ALA A 51 -18.97 23.72 -8.59
CA ALA A 51 -19.21 22.35 -8.15
C ALA A 51 -17.91 21.56 -7.89
N ALA A 52 -16.74 22.11 -8.21
CA ALA A 52 -15.46 21.40 -8.04
C ALA A 52 -14.75 21.64 -6.70
N ILE A 53 -15.31 22.44 -5.79
CA ILE A 53 -14.70 22.76 -4.47
C ILE A 53 -15.52 22.12 -3.32
N VAL A 54 -15.97 20.87 -3.51
CA VAL A 54 -16.56 20.05 -2.42
C VAL A 54 -16.17 18.57 -2.58
N ILE A 55 -14.89 18.26 -2.86
CA ILE A 55 -14.45 16.85 -3.04
C ILE A 55 -13.52 16.33 -1.91
N ALA A 56 -13.05 17.13 -0.94
CA ALA A 56 -12.06 16.60 0.02
C ALA A 56 -12.18 17.15 1.45
N LEU A 57 -13.37 17.05 2.05
CA LEU A 57 -13.57 17.26 3.49
C LEU A 57 -13.94 15.95 4.21
N ALA A 58 -13.61 14.79 3.65
CA ALA A 58 -13.59 13.58 4.45
C ALA A 58 -12.46 13.74 5.49
N PRO A 59 -12.72 13.62 6.80
CA PRO A 59 -11.64 13.53 7.76
C PRO A 59 -10.74 12.34 7.36
N PRO A 60 -9.43 12.40 7.62
CA PRO A 60 -8.59 11.22 7.47
C PRO A 60 -9.28 10.07 8.21
N THR A 61 -9.57 8.96 7.51
CA THR A 61 -9.90 7.72 8.19
C THR A 61 -8.70 7.40 9.04
N GLU A 62 -8.86 7.55 10.35
CA GLU A 62 -7.87 7.11 11.31
C GLU A 62 -7.65 5.62 11.06
N ALA A 63 -6.39 5.23 10.86
CA ALA A 63 -5.99 3.83 10.78
C ALA A 63 -6.42 3.15 12.09
N GLN A 64 -7.53 2.41 12.07
CA GLN A 64 -8.04 1.75 13.26
C GLN A 64 -7.34 0.42 13.43
N VAL A 65 -6.63 0.27 14.55
CA VAL A 65 -6.19 -1.02 15.04
C VAL A 65 -7.21 -1.53 16.06
N LEU A 66 -7.65 -2.77 15.88
CA LEU A 66 -8.67 -3.39 16.71
C LEU A 66 -8.15 -4.72 17.25
N ILE A 67 -8.54 -5.07 18.47
CA ILE A 67 -8.41 -6.44 18.96
C ILE A 67 -9.53 -7.24 18.31
N GLN A 68 -9.18 -8.22 17.49
CA GLN A 68 -10.16 -9.12 16.84
C GLN A 68 -10.47 -10.34 17.68
N GLU A 69 -9.43 -11.01 18.17
CA GLU A 69 -9.55 -12.23 18.92
C GLU A 69 -8.56 -12.25 20.08
N VAL A 70 -9.01 -12.83 21.18
CA VAL A 70 -8.19 -13.16 22.32
C VAL A 70 -8.51 -14.59 22.70
N LEU A 71 -7.53 -15.48 22.54
CA LEU A 71 -7.56 -16.79 23.17
C LEU A 71 -6.69 -16.71 24.42
N TYR A 72 -7.34 -16.74 25.58
CA TYR A 72 -6.66 -16.77 26.88
C TYR A 72 -6.22 -18.20 27.20
N ASP A 73 -5.20 -18.33 28.06
CA ASP A 73 -4.73 -19.62 28.55
C ASP A 73 -5.86 -20.35 29.27
N GLY A 74 -6.10 -21.62 28.92
CA GLY A 74 -7.08 -22.45 29.59
C GLY A 74 -6.70 -22.80 31.04
N PRO A 75 -7.57 -23.48 31.78
CA PRO A 75 -7.21 -24.00 33.10
C PRO A 75 -6.10 -25.05 32.97
N GLY A 76 -4.91 -24.73 33.47
CA GLY A 76 -3.73 -25.59 33.40
C GLY A 76 -2.44 -24.81 33.66
N SER A 77 -1.29 -25.40 33.32
CA SER A 77 0.02 -24.73 33.30
C SER A 77 0.49 -24.38 31.89
N ASP A 78 -0.25 -24.81 30.86
CA ASP A 78 0.23 -24.92 29.50
C ASP A 78 -0.51 -23.92 28.61
N GLY A 79 -0.17 -22.63 28.75
CA GLY A 79 -0.68 -21.55 27.88
C GLY A 79 0.02 -21.47 26.52
N ASP A 80 0.31 -22.63 25.91
CA ASP A 80 1.00 -22.72 24.63
C ASP A 80 0.10 -22.44 23.42
N ASP A 81 -1.21 -22.34 23.65
CA ASP A 81 -2.23 -21.99 22.66
C ASP A 81 -2.72 -20.55 22.81
N ALA A 82 -2.33 -19.83 23.87
CA ALA A 82 -2.78 -18.47 24.13
C ALA A 82 -2.23 -17.46 23.09
N PHE A 83 -3.12 -16.63 22.54
CA PHE A 83 -2.77 -15.58 21.59
C PHE A 83 -3.67 -14.35 21.69
N THR A 84 -3.21 -13.25 21.09
CA THR A 84 -4.03 -12.06 20.83
C THR A 84 -3.84 -11.64 19.39
N GLU A 85 -4.95 -11.45 18.68
CA GLU A 85 -4.98 -11.02 17.29
C GLU A 85 -5.37 -9.54 17.20
N LEU A 86 -4.55 -8.76 16.50
CA LEU A 86 -4.85 -7.39 16.12
C LEU A 86 -5.12 -7.32 14.63
N VAL A 87 -6.14 -6.56 14.22
CA VAL A 87 -6.31 -6.16 12.83
C VAL A 87 -6.06 -4.68 12.66
N GLY A 88 -5.46 -4.33 11.53
CA GLY A 88 -5.20 -2.94 11.19
C GLY A 88 -4.72 -2.80 9.74
N PRO A 89 -4.36 -1.57 9.33
CA PRO A 89 -3.81 -1.35 8.00
C PRO A 89 -2.47 -2.08 7.81
N ALA A 90 -2.35 -2.82 6.72
CA ALA A 90 -1.12 -3.50 6.35
C ALA A 90 0.08 -2.54 6.30
N GLY A 91 1.20 -2.94 6.91
CA GLY A 91 2.42 -2.15 7.03
C GLY A 91 2.38 -1.09 8.13
N MET A 92 1.30 -0.99 8.92
CA MET A 92 1.25 -0.09 10.07
C MET A 92 2.22 -0.56 11.15
N THR A 93 3.06 0.35 11.60
CA THR A 93 3.97 0.11 12.72
C THR A 93 3.24 0.25 14.05
N MET A 94 3.64 -0.59 15.02
CA MET A 94 3.10 -0.62 16.38
C MET A 94 4.06 0.02 17.39
N GLU A 95 4.96 0.91 16.95
CA GLU A 95 5.77 1.73 17.87
C GLU A 95 4.89 2.52 18.84
N ASP A 96 5.26 2.50 20.12
CA ASP A 96 4.52 3.12 21.23
C ASP A 96 3.13 2.52 21.53
N TRP A 97 2.74 1.43 20.88
CA TRP A 97 1.50 0.70 21.20
C TRP A 97 1.74 -0.35 22.30
N SER A 98 0.71 -0.61 23.09
CA SER A 98 0.78 -1.70 24.08
C SER A 98 -0.55 -2.42 24.31
N LEU A 99 -0.46 -3.71 24.63
CA LEU A 99 -1.57 -4.47 25.20
C LEU A 99 -1.46 -4.46 26.72
N VAL A 100 -2.55 -4.16 27.41
CA VAL A 100 -2.59 -4.04 28.86
C VAL A 100 -3.67 -4.96 29.42
N GLY A 101 -3.24 -5.91 30.25
CA GLY A 101 -4.12 -6.73 31.06
C GLY A 101 -4.52 -6.00 32.35
N ILE A 102 -5.82 -5.86 32.57
CA ILE A 102 -6.41 -5.20 33.75
C ILE A 102 -7.17 -6.24 34.55
N ASN A 103 -6.85 -6.34 35.85
CA ASN A 103 -7.53 -7.27 36.73
C ASN A 103 -8.94 -6.72 37.02
N GLY A 104 -9.98 -7.41 36.58
CA GLY A 104 -11.36 -6.94 36.69
C GLY A 104 -11.89 -6.87 38.12
N SER A 105 -11.25 -7.55 39.08
CA SER A 105 -11.63 -7.47 40.50
C SER A 105 -11.03 -6.27 41.21
N LYS A 106 -9.82 -5.82 40.82
CA LYS A 106 -9.09 -4.73 41.47
C LYS A 106 -9.01 -3.45 40.64
N GLY A 107 -9.31 -3.53 39.35
CA GLY A 107 -9.12 -2.44 38.38
C GLY A 107 -7.66 -2.10 38.10
N THR A 108 -6.71 -2.92 38.56
CA THR A 108 -5.27 -2.63 38.45
C THR A 108 -4.66 -3.34 37.24
N VAL A 109 -3.72 -2.67 36.57
CA VAL A 109 -2.87 -3.31 35.56
C VAL A 109 -2.06 -4.45 36.20
N TYR A 110 -2.08 -5.62 35.59
CA TYR A 110 -1.26 -6.76 36.02
C TYR A 110 -0.22 -7.17 34.96
N ARG A 111 -0.42 -6.77 33.71
CA ARG A 111 0.49 -7.08 32.61
C ARG A 111 0.46 -5.99 31.55
N THR A 112 1.62 -5.69 30.98
CA THR A 112 1.77 -4.83 29.81
C THR A 112 2.69 -5.53 28.82
N VAL A 113 2.24 -5.64 27.57
CA VAL A 113 3.02 -6.15 26.44
C VAL A 113 3.28 -4.98 25.51
N ASP A 114 4.54 -4.58 25.40
CA ASP A 114 5.01 -3.58 24.45
C ASP A 114 5.02 -4.18 23.03
N LEU A 115 4.45 -3.45 22.08
CA LEU A 115 4.38 -3.86 20.67
C LEU A 115 5.41 -3.14 19.78
N SER A 116 6.31 -2.36 20.37
CA SER A 116 7.39 -1.70 19.66
C SER A 116 8.20 -2.70 18.83
N GLY A 117 8.50 -2.34 17.58
CA GLY A 117 9.09 -3.24 16.59
C GLY A 117 8.13 -4.19 15.87
N ALA A 118 6.87 -4.31 16.29
CA ALA A 118 5.86 -5.04 15.53
C ALA A 118 5.31 -4.19 14.37
N VAL A 119 4.86 -4.89 13.32
CA VAL A 119 4.24 -4.29 12.14
C VAL A 119 3.06 -5.17 11.75
N ILE A 120 1.91 -4.55 11.44
CA ILE A 120 0.77 -5.28 10.88
C ILE A 120 1.18 -5.88 9.53
N PRO A 121 1.11 -7.21 9.33
CA PRO A 121 1.49 -7.87 8.08
C PRO A 121 0.60 -7.49 6.89
N SER A 122 0.97 -7.99 5.71
CA SER A 122 0.30 -7.63 4.44
C SER A 122 -1.16 -8.09 4.33
N ASP A 123 -1.54 -9.11 5.10
CA ASP A 123 -2.92 -9.59 5.20
C ASP A 123 -3.77 -8.80 6.21
N GLY A 124 -3.16 -7.85 6.94
CA GLY A 124 -3.85 -6.98 7.88
C GLY A 124 -4.04 -7.59 9.28
N VAL A 125 -3.44 -8.75 9.56
CA VAL A 125 -3.63 -9.49 10.81
C VAL A 125 -2.28 -9.68 11.51
N LEU A 126 -2.15 -9.16 12.73
CA LEU A 126 -0.98 -9.35 13.59
C LEU A 126 -1.32 -10.34 14.71
N VAL A 127 -0.73 -11.53 14.65
CA VAL A 127 -0.86 -12.56 15.69
C VAL A 127 0.28 -12.44 16.69
N ILE A 128 -0.05 -12.10 17.94
CA ILE A 128 0.88 -12.10 19.06
C ILE A 128 0.70 -13.38 19.87
N ALA A 129 1.80 -14.09 20.13
CA ALA A 129 1.80 -15.28 20.97
C ALA A 129 3.12 -15.40 21.76
N THR A 130 3.15 -16.27 22.76
CA THR A 130 4.35 -16.46 23.59
C THR A 130 5.48 -17.16 22.82
N SER A 131 6.69 -17.15 23.38
CA SER A 131 7.83 -17.89 22.80
C SER A 131 7.67 -19.41 22.88
N SER A 132 6.87 -19.87 23.84
CA SER A 132 6.55 -21.28 24.10
C SER A 132 5.28 -21.75 23.40
N ALA A 133 4.74 -20.96 22.45
CA ALA A 133 3.58 -21.35 21.68
C ALA A 133 3.77 -22.71 21.01
N ASN A 134 2.71 -23.52 20.94
CA ASN A 134 2.74 -24.80 20.24
C ASN A 134 3.07 -24.62 18.75
N ASP A 135 3.48 -25.69 18.07
CA ASP A 135 4.01 -25.62 16.71
C ASP A 135 3.05 -24.95 15.70
N SER A 136 1.74 -25.19 15.85
CA SER A 136 0.73 -24.61 14.96
C SER A 136 0.62 -23.10 15.13
N LEU A 137 0.58 -22.62 16.39
CA LEU A 137 0.51 -21.20 16.69
C LEU A 137 1.85 -20.50 16.41
N ALA A 138 2.97 -21.14 16.73
CA ALA A 138 4.30 -20.63 16.43
C ALA A 138 4.56 -20.46 14.93
N ALA A 139 3.92 -21.27 14.07
CA ALA A 139 4.01 -21.16 12.62
C ALA A 139 3.26 -19.95 12.04
N VAL A 140 2.24 -19.43 12.73
CA VAL A 140 1.42 -18.28 12.28
C VAL A 140 1.67 -17.00 13.08
N ARG A 141 2.43 -17.08 14.19
CA ARG A 141 2.77 -15.94 15.04
C ARG A 141 3.69 -14.96 14.32
N ASP A 142 3.31 -13.69 14.32
CA ASP A 142 4.14 -12.61 13.78
C ASP A 142 5.01 -11.93 14.84
N PHE A 143 4.55 -11.90 16.10
CA PHE A 143 5.25 -11.22 17.20
C PHE A 143 5.27 -12.03 18.49
N ILE A 144 6.41 -12.00 19.20
CA ILE A 144 6.57 -12.67 20.49
C ILE A 144 6.17 -11.70 21.60
N GLY A 145 5.07 -12.02 22.30
CA GLY A 145 4.57 -11.24 23.42
C GLY A 145 3.97 -12.13 24.50
N SER A 146 4.04 -11.70 25.76
CA SER A 146 3.48 -12.45 26.88
C SER A 146 1.97 -12.22 26.98
N VAL A 147 1.19 -12.81 26.07
CA VAL A 147 -0.27 -12.65 25.97
C VAL A 147 -1.09 -13.70 26.72
N ASP A 148 -0.48 -14.32 27.71
CA ASP A 148 -1.14 -15.21 28.68
C ASP A 148 -1.94 -14.37 29.70
N TRP A 149 -3.18 -14.07 29.33
CA TRP A 149 -4.09 -13.26 30.15
C TRP A 149 -4.71 -14.09 31.29
N GLN A 150 -5.02 -13.45 32.42
CA GLN A 150 -5.54 -14.13 33.60
C GLN A 150 -6.92 -14.75 33.37
N ASN A 151 -7.06 -16.02 33.75
CA ASN A 151 -8.37 -16.66 33.92
C ASN A 151 -9.18 -15.99 35.04
N GLY A 152 -10.28 -15.29 34.71
CA GLY A 152 -11.20 -14.68 35.68
C GLY A 152 -11.85 -13.40 35.18
N PRO A 153 -12.44 -12.56 36.05
CA PRO A 153 -12.88 -11.23 35.67
C PRO A 153 -11.67 -10.40 35.29
N ASP A 154 -11.51 -10.10 34.00
CA ASP A 154 -10.39 -9.32 33.47
C ASP A 154 -10.80 -8.54 32.21
N ALA A 155 -9.87 -7.71 31.72
CA ALA A 155 -9.99 -7.01 30.46
C ALA A 155 -8.62 -6.84 29.82
N VAL A 156 -8.58 -6.91 28.49
CA VAL A 156 -7.42 -6.55 27.68
C VAL A 156 -7.71 -5.22 27.00
N ARG A 157 -6.79 -4.27 27.11
CA ARG A 157 -6.89 -2.95 26.49
C ARG A 157 -5.71 -2.71 25.55
N LEU A 158 -6.01 -2.25 24.35
CA LEU A 158 -5.03 -1.69 23.42
C LEU A 158 -4.85 -0.19 23.75
N LEU A 159 -3.60 0.24 23.89
CA LEU A 159 -3.18 1.62 24.15
C LEU A 159 -2.29 2.14 23.02
#